data_AF-A0A1R1XTR8-F1
#
_entry.id   AF-A0A1R1XTR8-F1
#
_cell.length_a   1.000
_cell.length_b   1.000
_cell.length_c   1.000
_cell.angle_alpha   90.00
_cell.angle_beta   90.00
_cell.angle_gamma   90.00
#
_symmetry.space_group_name_H-M   'P 1'
#
loop_
_entity.id
_entity.type
_entity.pdbx_description
1 polymer ?
#
loop_
_entity_poly.entity_id
_entity_poly.type
_entity_poly.pdbx_seq_one_letter_code
_entity_poly.pdbx_strand_id
1 'polypeptide(L)'
;MSSGGLAAKRLLISKISSNIFQQGYNPSNSRSGRKILNKKPSSISIGSYYPPDELYESSKFKHFRDKFKGMKFQPVDYEEIDRLQKVDSLRRRGKGAPKKETEKRHGKKK
;
A
#
# COMPACT_ATOMS: atom_id res chain seq x y z
N MET A 1 -16.67 -45.01 -40.35
CA MET A 1 -17.55 -44.62 -39.22
C MET A 1 -17.05 -45.19 -37.88
N SER A 2 -15.88 -44.76 -37.38
CA SER A 2 -15.42 -45.17 -36.04
C SER A 2 -14.45 -44.14 -35.44
N SER A 3 -14.95 -42.94 -35.13
CA SER A 3 -14.18 -41.86 -34.47
C SER A 3 -14.65 -41.59 -33.02
N GLY A 4 -15.80 -42.16 -32.60
CA GLY A 4 -16.41 -41.91 -31.28
C GLY A 4 -15.65 -42.53 -30.10
N GLY A 5 -15.07 -43.73 -30.28
CA GLY A 5 -14.38 -44.45 -29.18
C GLY A 5 -13.08 -43.78 -28.73
N LEU A 6 -12.34 -43.14 -29.65
CA LEU A 6 -11.09 -42.45 -29.34
C LEU A 6 -11.33 -41.15 -28.56
N ALA A 7 -12.44 -40.45 -28.85
CA ALA A 7 -12.82 -39.23 -28.13
C ALA A 7 -13.16 -39.52 -26.65
N ALA A 8 -13.95 -40.58 -26.40
CA ALA A 8 -14.28 -41.01 -25.04
C ALA A 8 -13.05 -41.44 -24.22
N LYS A 9 -12.12 -42.18 -24.84
CA LYS A 9 -10.84 -42.58 -24.20
C LYS A 9 -9.99 -41.37 -23.82
N ARG A 10 -9.91 -40.34 -24.67
CA ARG A 10 -9.18 -39.10 -24.37
C ARG A 10 -9.78 -38.33 -23.18
N LEU A 11 -11.10 -38.26 -23.09
CA LEU A 11 -11.78 -37.66 -21.94
C LEU A 11 -11.50 -38.41 -20.63
N LEU A 12 -11.49 -39.74 -20.68
CA LEU A 12 -11.16 -40.58 -19.53
C LEU A 12 -9.72 -40.37 -19.06
N ILE A 13 -8.75 -40.34 -19.98
CA ILE A 13 -7.34 -40.06 -19.67
C ILE A 13 -7.20 -38.65 -19.06
N SER A 14 -7.88 -37.65 -19.63
CA SER A 14 -7.89 -36.28 -19.09
C SER A 14 -8.48 -36.21 -17.69
N LYS A 15 -9.55 -36.97 -17.40
CA LYS A 15 -10.14 -37.08 -16.05
C LYS A 15 -9.17 -37.73 -15.06
N ILE A 16 -8.50 -38.81 -15.43
CA ILE A 16 -7.52 -39.51 -14.57
C ILE A 16 -6.31 -38.59 -14.30
N SER A 17 -5.76 -37.96 -15.33
CA SER A 17 -4.66 -37.00 -15.20
C SER A 17 -5.03 -35.83 -14.28
N SER A 18 -6.22 -35.27 -14.45
CA SER A 18 -6.71 -34.19 -13.58
C SER A 18 -6.81 -34.62 -12.10
N ASN A 19 -7.18 -35.87 -11.84
CA ASN A 19 -7.21 -36.42 -10.48
C ASN A 19 -5.79 -36.57 -9.91
N ILE A 20 -4.88 -37.18 -10.67
CA ILE A 20 -3.46 -37.37 -10.26
C ILE A 20 -2.80 -36.04 -9.91
N PHE A 21 -3.01 -35.00 -10.73
CA PHE A 21 -2.37 -33.69 -10.56
C PHE A 21 -3.23 -32.66 -9.82
N GLN A 22 -4.37 -33.06 -9.26
CA GLN A 22 -5.31 -32.18 -8.56
C GLN A 22 -5.70 -30.94 -9.38
N GLN A 23 -5.88 -31.11 -10.69
CA GLN A 23 -6.30 -30.07 -11.62
C GLN A 23 -7.82 -30.12 -11.84
N GLY A 24 -8.40 -28.97 -12.20
CA GLY A 24 -9.82 -28.91 -12.53
C GLY A 24 -10.12 -29.55 -13.89
N TYR A 25 -11.04 -30.52 -13.93
CA TYR A 25 -11.54 -31.14 -15.16
C TYR A 25 -12.85 -30.48 -15.62
N ASN A 26 -12.87 -29.89 -16.82
CA ASN A 26 -14.05 -29.20 -17.38
C ASN A 26 -14.30 -29.60 -18.85
N PRO A 27 -14.96 -30.75 -19.10
CA PRO A 27 -15.23 -31.23 -20.47
C PRO A 27 -16.32 -30.42 -21.18
N SER A 28 -17.21 -29.75 -20.43
CA SER A 28 -18.32 -28.94 -20.95
C SER A 28 -17.94 -27.51 -21.31
N ASN A 29 -16.69 -27.09 -21.08
CA ASN A 29 -16.21 -25.72 -21.25
C ASN A 29 -17.09 -24.66 -20.55
N SER A 30 -17.67 -25.01 -19.41
CA SER A 30 -18.51 -24.10 -18.62
C SER A 30 -17.65 -23.04 -17.91
N ARG A 31 -18.21 -21.85 -17.68
CA ARG A 31 -17.48 -20.74 -17.01
C ARG A 31 -17.51 -20.95 -15.49
N SER A 32 -16.50 -21.63 -14.96
CA SER A 32 -16.39 -21.98 -13.53
C SER A 32 -15.67 -20.95 -12.64
N GLY A 33 -15.24 -19.80 -13.19
CA GLY A 33 -14.54 -18.76 -12.42
C GLY A 33 -13.10 -19.09 -12.00
N ARG A 34 -12.58 -20.29 -12.33
CA ARG A 34 -11.23 -20.77 -11.97
C ARG A 34 -10.11 -19.79 -12.35
N LYS A 35 -10.25 -19.07 -13.47
CA LYS A 35 -9.30 -18.03 -13.90
C LYS A 35 -9.11 -16.95 -12.85
N ILE A 36 -10.18 -16.53 -12.16
CA ILE A 36 -10.13 -15.45 -11.16
C ILE A 36 -9.51 -15.97 -9.88
N LEU A 37 -9.92 -17.17 -9.42
CA LEU A 37 -9.42 -17.78 -8.19
C LEU A 37 -7.94 -18.16 -8.27
N ASN A 38 -7.46 -18.59 -9.45
CA ASN A 38 -6.05 -18.92 -9.66
C ASN A 38 -5.14 -17.69 -9.79
N LYS A 39 -5.69 -16.47 -9.91
CA LYS A 39 -4.84 -15.27 -9.95
C LYS A 39 -4.17 -15.11 -8.60
N LYS A 40 -2.84 -14.97 -8.62
CA LYS A 40 -2.09 -14.60 -7.41
C LYS A 40 -2.57 -13.22 -6.95
N PRO A 41 -2.84 -13.03 -5.64
CA PRO A 41 -3.24 -11.73 -5.13
C PRO A 41 -2.10 -10.73 -5.31
N SER A 42 -2.39 -9.58 -5.93
CA SER A 42 -1.44 -8.47 -6.10
C SER A 42 -1.39 -7.52 -4.90
N SER A 43 -2.26 -7.75 -3.90
CA SER A 43 -2.44 -6.86 -2.75
C SER A 43 -1.16 -6.61 -1.96
N ILE A 44 -0.30 -7.62 -1.82
CA ILE A 44 0.99 -7.49 -1.12
C ILE A 44 1.89 -6.48 -1.84
N SER A 45 2.02 -6.61 -3.17
CA SER A 45 2.82 -5.68 -3.98
C SER A 45 2.27 -4.25 -3.96
N ILE A 46 0.95 -4.10 -3.90
CA ILE A 46 0.30 -2.78 -3.85
C ILE A 46 0.45 -2.15 -2.46
N GLY A 47 0.30 -2.95 -1.40
CA GLY A 47 0.42 -2.49 -0.02
C GLY A 47 1.83 -2.03 0.33
N SER A 48 2.87 -2.66 -0.23
CA SER A 48 4.28 -2.32 -0.01
C SER A 48 4.80 -1.21 -0.95
N TYR A 49 3.93 -0.38 -1.53
CA TYR A 49 4.35 0.69 -2.44
C TYR A 49 5.20 1.75 -1.74
N TYR A 50 4.81 2.15 -0.54
CA TYR A 50 5.61 3.03 0.30
C TYR A 50 6.51 2.21 1.22
N PRO A 51 7.66 2.78 1.65
CA PRO A 51 8.49 2.13 2.65
C PRO A 51 7.70 1.79 3.91
N PRO A 52 8.04 0.68 4.60
CA PRO A 52 7.40 0.33 5.85
C PRO A 52 7.64 1.42 6.90
N ASP A 53 6.71 1.53 7.85
CA ASP A 53 6.77 2.53 8.92
C ASP A 53 8.10 2.50 9.67
N GLU A 54 8.70 1.33 9.89
CA GLU A 54 10.00 1.19 10.53
C GLU A 54 11.12 1.95 9.79
N LEU A 55 11.16 1.84 8.46
CA LEU A 55 12.15 2.54 7.64
C LEU A 55 11.85 4.05 7.66
N TYR A 56 10.58 4.42 7.49
CA TYR A 56 10.14 5.80 7.52
C TYR A 56 10.47 6.49 8.86
N GLU A 57 10.16 5.87 9.99
CA GLU A 57 10.48 6.37 11.33
C GLU A 57 12.00 6.51 11.50
N SER A 58 12.78 5.49 11.14
CA SER A 58 14.25 5.54 11.26
C SER A 58 14.90 6.66 10.42
N SER A 59 14.23 7.08 9.33
CA SER A 59 14.69 8.15 8.44
C SER A 59 14.46 9.56 9.00
N LYS A 60 13.61 9.71 10.03
CA LYS A 60 13.31 11.04 10.58
C LYS A 60 14.52 11.63 11.29
N PHE A 61 14.74 12.93 11.08
CA PHE A 61 15.85 13.68 11.68
C PHE A 61 15.89 13.59 13.21
N LYS A 62 14.74 13.46 13.86
CA LYS A 62 14.64 13.27 15.32
C LYS A 62 15.45 12.05 15.80
N HIS A 63 15.26 10.90 15.17
CA HIS A 63 15.97 9.66 15.54
C HIS A 63 17.46 9.75 15.21
N PHE A 64 17.80 10.46 14.13
CA PHE A 64 19.20 10.75 13.82
C PHE A 64 19.84 11.61 14.92
N ARG A 65 19.20 12.72 15.32
CA ARG A 65 19.68 13.61 16.39
C ARG A 65 19.81 12.90 17.74
N ASP A 66 18.88 12.01 18.05
CA ASP A 66 18.88 11.23 19.29
C ASP A 66 20.17 10.40 19.46
N LYS A 67 20.77 9.92 18.36
CA LYS A 67 22.03 9.15 18.38
C LYS A 67 23.25 9.97 18.80
N PHE A 68 23.19 11.30 18.70
CA PHE A 68 24.30 12.21 19.03
C PHE A 68 24.09 12.93 20.38
N LYS A 69 23.10 12.51 21.17
CA LYS A 69 22.89 13.06 22.52
C LYS A 69 24.13 12.80 23.39
N GLY A 70 24.59 13.83 24.10
CA GLY A 70 25.78 13.76 24.96
C GLY A 70 27.11 13.96 24.23
N MET A 71 27.10 14.06 22.90
CA MET A 71 28.30 14.43 22.14
C MET A 71 28.40 15.96 21.99
N LYS A 72 29.63 16.45 21.78
CA LYS A 72 29.87 17.87 21.47
C LYS A 72 29.21 18.30 20.16
N PHE A 73 29.12 17.38 19.21
CA PHE A 73 28.44 17.62 17.95
C PHE A 73 26.93 17.41 18.11
N GLN A 74 26.15 18.41 17.71
CA GLN A 74 24.69 18.37 17.70
C GLN A 74 24.20 18.63 16.27
N PRO A 75 23.66 17.61 15.58
CA PRO A 75 23.13 17.82 14.24
C PRO A 75 21.96 18.82 14.22
N VAL A 76 21.90 19.60 13.15
CA VAL A 76 20.88 20.63 12.94
C VAL A 76 20.12 20.39 11.63
N ASP A 77 18.81 20.60 11.67
CA ASP A 77 17.92 20.56 10.49
C ASP A 77 17.75 21.98 9.94
N TYR A 78 18.46 22.29 8.86
CA TYR A 78 18.48 23.63 8.28
C TYR A 78 17.15 24.01 7.61
N GLU A 79 16.45 23.05 7.01
CA GLU A 79 15.13 23.27 6.39
C GLU A 79 14.10 23.65 7.45
N GLU A 80 14.12 22.97 8.60
CA GLU A 80 13.23 23.33 9.72
C GLU A 80 13.58 24.70 10.32
N ILE A 81 14.85 25.08 10.38
CA ILE A 81 15.25 26.43 10.81
C ILE A 81 14.71 27.49 9.86
N ASP A 82 14.90 27.32 8.55
CA ASP A 82 14.41 28.29 7.55
C ASP A 82 12.88 28.41 7.62
N ARG A 83 12.18 27.27 7.76
CA ARG A 83 10.72 27.25 7.96
C ARG A 83 10.30 28.06 9.18
N LEU A 84 10.99 27.91 10.32
CA LEU A 84 10.70 28.65 11.55
C LEU A 84 10.99 30.15 11.39
N GLN A 85 12.11 30.51 10.78
CA GLN A 85 12.46 31.91 10.51
C GLN A 85 11.42 32.58 9.61
N LYS A 86 10.96 31.88 8.57
CA LYS A 86 9.88 32.34 7.68
C LYS A 86 8.58 32.55 8.45
N VAL A 87 8.18 31.59 9.28
CA VAL A 87 6.99 31.72 10.14
C VAL A 87 7.09 32.94 11.05
N ASP A 88 8.24 33.18 11.68
CA ASP A 88 8.41 34.33 12.56
C ASP A 88 8.43 35.66 11.80
N SER A 89 9.00 35.70 10.59
CA SER A 89 8.93 36.89 9.74
C SER A 89 7.49 37.26 9.35
N LEU A 90 6.65 36.26 9.07
CA LEU A 90 5.23 36.45 8.77
C LEU A 90 4.47 36.95 10.01
N ARG A 91 4.73 36.37 11.18
CA ARG A 91 4.14 36.82 12.45
C ARG A 91 4.44 38.28 12.75
N ARG A 92 5.71 38.71 12.60
CA ARG A 92 6.14 40.11 12.82
C ARG A 92 5.36 41.11 11.96
N ARG A 93 4.97 40.73 10.74
CA ARG A 93 4.25 41.61 9.80
C ARG A 93 2.72 41.49 9.93
N GLY A 94 2.21 40.75 10.91
CA GLY A 94 0.77 40.47 11.04
C GLY A 94 0.21 39.58 9.90
N LYS A 95 1.10 38.86 9.19
CA LYS A 95 0.75 37.92 8.11
C LYS A 95 0.89 36.46 8.55
N GLY A 96 1.01 36.22 9.85
CA GLY A 96 0.98 34.88 10.42
C GLY A 96 -0.37 34.22 10.19
N ALA A 97 -0.39 32.88 10.21
CA ALA A 97 -1.64 32.13 10.16
C ALA A 97 -2.56 32.57 11.32
N PRO A 98 -3.87 32.72 11.08
CA PRO A 98 -4.82 33.04 12.14
C PRO A 98 -4.88 31.90 13.17
N LYS A 99 -5.35 32.21 14.38
CA LYS A 99 -5.57 31.19 15.41
C LYS A 99 -6.60 30.18 14.91
N LYS A 100 -6.22 28.90 14.90
CA LYS A 100 -7.13 27.80 14.55
C LYS A 100 -8.31 27.80 15.53
N GLU A 101 -9.52 27.86 15.00
CA GLU A 101 -10.74 27.73 15.81
C GLU A 101 -10.85 26.31 16.37
N THR A 102 -11.16 26.21 17.65
CA THR A 102 -11.37 24.93 18.36
C THR A 102 -12.84 24.64 18.61
N GLU A 103 -13.69 25.66 18.49
CA GLU A 103 -15.13 25.58 18.74
C GLU A 103 -15.90 25.39 17.43
N LYS A 104 -17.08 24.75 17.50
CA LYS A 104 -17.99 24.66 16.36
C LYS A 104 -18.58 26.04 16.11
N ARG A 105 -18.40 26.57 14.90
CA ARG A 105 -19.07 27.82 14.49
C ARG A 105 -20.58 27.64 14.62
N HIS A 106 -21.22 28.44 15.47
CA HIS A 106 -22.65 28.64 15.40
C HIS A 106 -22.94 29.40 14.10
N GLY A 107 -23.39 28.67 13.07
CA GLY A 107 -23.85 29.27 11.83
C GLY A 107 -24.93 30.30 12.13
N LYS A 108 -24.73 31.54 11.67
CA LYS A 108 -25.74 32.58 11.73
C LYS A 108 -26.94 32.08 10.93
N LYS A 109 -28.01 31.64 11.61
CA LYS A 109 -29.30 31.37 10.96
C LYS A 109 -29.72 32.70 10.31
N LYS A 110 -29.83 32.69 8.99
CA LYS A 110 -30.53 33.75 8.24
C LYS A 110 -31.99 33.77 8.65
#